data_AF-A0AAJ0I8A8-F1
#
_entry.id   AF-A0AAJ0I8A8-F1
#
_cell.length_a   1.000
_cell.length_b   1.000
_cell.length_c   1.000
_cell.angle_alpha   90.00
_cell.angle_beta   90.00
_cell.angle_gamma   90.00
#
_symmetry.space_group_name_H-M   'P 1'
#
loop_
_entity.id
_entity.type
_entity.pdbx_description
1 polymer ?
#
loop_
_entity_poly.entity_id
_entity_poly.type
_entity_poly.pdbx_seq_one_letter_code
_entity_poly.pdbx_strand_id
1 'polypeptide(L)'
;MRRIPRIPSTASALCSSSSSVASTSAAPLRTPRAAADSSSICQSCSFSTQISATRNRVWQNTVQTQRRCASTVPETTPEAPVAAAAAETATESRETVEQQRKRKGGFVETQRQVNLVLPGQPTRADAPEKIRDPNYEPATSGAGLQEIGGMSDWWSKPEHFRDGGKQFEYQGFAPQEKITDPRLLKVILRRALVEGLALKKFGASPKNPADMASIIGNGDHWQRTVSVEMCRGENGELSLKNESDLQKVWILMRNAAEKTYYQREWQEEINRLRSLGEKEQAKQLLGEGKKLGYRLKSEEGSLVKLTVDEAVELRKSWNNDWKEAIIRDPVVKFYAAKRIQKMTGHILSDGKLTSIQTVANFMDALVTPPKPKKLAEQIEQSSILPELPNVKVYPRRVTPVDKEKMVGRWKVIQKELQKRELPVLGTGNHGKYVELKWLGSKQ
;
A
#
# COMPACT_ATOMS: atom_id res chain seq x y z
N MET A 1 -22.39 31.19 -37.11
CA MET A 1 -22.57 32.57 -36.59
C MET A 1 -24.06 32.88 -36.54
N ARG A 2 -24.54 33.54 -35.47
CA ARG A 2 -25.65 34.52 -35.44
C ARG A 2 -25.77 35.02 -33.99
N ARG A 3 -25.99 36.33 -33.79
CA ARG A 3 -26.08 36.97 -32.46
C ARG A 3 -27.54 37.28 -32.16
N ILE A 4 -27.97 37.09 -30.91
CA ILE A 4 -29.24 37.63 -30.40
C ILE A 4 -28.90 38.91 -29.61
N PRO A 5 -29.59 40.04 -29.84
CA PRO A 5 -29.23 41.33 -29.25
C PRO A 5 -29.70 41.46 -27.79
N ARG A 6 -29.07 42.38 -27.05
CA ARG A 6 -29.60 42.92 -25.79
C ARG A 6 -30.42 44.18 -26.10
N ILE A 7 -31.51 44.39 -25.36
CA ILE A 7 -32.26 45.66 -25.32
C ILE A 7 -32.18 46.21 -23.90
N PRO A 8 -31.70 47.45 -23.68
CA PRO A 8 -31.80 48.17 -22.42
C PRO A 8 -32.92 49.24 -22.47
N SER A 9 -33.55 49.56 -21.34
CA SER A 9 -34.14 50.90 -21.15
C SER A 9 -34.34 51.27 -19.69
N THR A 10 -34.06 52.56 -19.40
CA THR A 10 -34.67 53.47 -18.41
C THR A 10 -35.57 52.87 -17.30
N ALA A 11 -35.32 53.04 -16.00
CA ALA A 11 -35.07 54.28 -15.25
C ALA A 11 -36.27 55.26 -15.21
N SER A 12 -36.78 55.52 -14.01
CA SER A 12 -37.61 56.68 -13.65
C SER A 12 -37.51 56.86 -12.13
N ALA A 13 -37.24 58.08 -11.68
CA ALA A 13 -37.09 58.41 -10.26
C ALA A 13 -37.51 59.86 -10.01
N LEU A 14 -38.39 60.05 -9.01
CA LEU A 14 -38.80 61.31 -8.39
C LEU A 14 -38.97 60.97 -6.88
N CYS A 15 -38.27 61.64 -5.96
CA CYS A 15 -38.64 62.92 -5.32
C CYS A 15 -39.90 62.82 -4.45
N SER A 16 -39.96 63.28 -3.18
CA SER A 16 -38.97 63.81 -2.20
C SER A 16 -39.58 63.58 -0.78
N SER A 17 -39.16 64.10 0.40
CA SER A 17 -38.19 65.15 0.82
C SER A 17 -37.81 64.96 2.30
N SER A 18 -36.72 65.59 2.78
CA SER A 18 -36.42 65.96 4.19
C SER A 18 -36.26 64.80 5.23
N SER A 19 -35.49 64.92 6.31
CA SER A 19 -35.03 66.12 7.02
C SER A 19 -33.54 66.10 7.41
N SER A 20 -32.99 67.29 7.63
CA SER A 20 -31.58 67.54 7.99
C SER A 20 -31.36 67.78 9.49
N VAL A 21 -30.22 67.34 10.01
CA VAL A 21 -29.42 68.11 10.99
C VAL A 21 -27.94 67.97 10.60
N ALA A 22 -27.23 69.09 10.42
CA ALA A 22 -25.77 69.14 10.29
C ALA A 22 -25.17 69.55 11.66
N SER A 23 -23.88 69.30 11.95
CA SER A 23 -22.79 70.29 11.80
C SER A 23 -21.73 70.00 12.90
N THR A 24 -20.44 70.34 12.83
CA THR A 24 -19.56 70.85 11.74
C THR A 24 -18.08 70.68 12.15
N SER A 25 -17.17 70.77 11.16
CA SER A 25 -15.82 71.40 11.24
C SER A 25 -14.71 70.79 12.13
N ALA A 26 -13.41 70.98 11.82
CA ALA A 26 -12.77 71.27 10.53
C ALA A 26 -11.22 71.09 10.57
N ALA A 27 -10.68 70.39 9.56
CA ALA A 27 -9.50 70.77 8.78
C ALA A 27 -8.13 70.95 9.55
N PRO A 28 -7.03 71.49 8.95
CA PRO A 28 -5.81 70.65 8.78
C PRO A 28 -4.51 71.34 9.25
N LEU A 29 -3.32 70.77 8.94
CA LEU A 29 -2.14 71.50 8.38
C LEU A 29 -0.86 70.62 8.19
N ARG A 30 -0.17 70.86 7.06
CA ARG A 30 1.29 70.84 6.76
C ARG A 30 2.26 69.67 7.12
N THR A 31 3.03 69.31 6.09
CA THR A 31 4.38 68.68 6.00
C THR A 31 5.52 69.66 6.47
N PRO A 32 6.86 69.33 6.55
CA PRO A 32 7.60 68.28 5.79
C PRO A 32 8.91 67.63 6.36
N ARG A 33 9.41 66.60 5.62
CA ARG A 33 10.81 66.30 5.22
C ARG A 33 11.98 66.23 6.24
N ALA A 34 12.55 65.02 6.38
CA ALA A 34 14.01 64.70 6.36
C ALA A 34 14.21 63.15 6.41
N ALA A 35 15.40 62.55 6.19
CA ALA A 35 16.35 62.58 5.04
C ALA A 35 17.56 61.65 5.35
N ALA A 36 17.75 60.56 4.60
CA ALA A 36 18.96 59.74 4.41
C ALA A 36 18.53 58.48 3.59
N ASP A 37 19.05 58.13 2.41
CA ASP A 37 20.42 58.04 1.87
C ASP A 37 21.24 56.84 2.34
N SER A 38 21.18 55.75 1.55
CA SER A 38 22.37 55.03 1.07
C SER A 38 21.98 54.14 -0.13
N SER A 39 22.89 53.94 -1.09
CA SER A 39 22.54 53.45 -2.44
C SER A 39 23.56 52.46 -3.03
N SER A 40 23.08 51.32 -3.52
CA SER A 40 23.71 50.49 -4.57
C SER A 40 22.66 49.47 -5.09
N ILE A 41 22.33 49.29 -6.38
CA ILE A 41 23.14 49.12 -7.60
C ILE A 41 24.01 47.84 -7.49
N CYS A 42 23.90 46.78 -8.30
CA CYS A 42 22.93 46.34 -9.33
C CYS A 42 23.17 44.80 -9.58
N GLN A 43 22.54 44.02 -10.48
CA GLN A 43 21.65 44.26 -11.63
C GLN A 43 20.75 43.02 -11.96
N SER A 44 20.53 42.77 -13.25
CA SER A 44 20.01 41.59 -13.98
C SER A 44 20.31 40.19 -13.39
N CYS A 45 19.49 39.14 -13.56
CA CYS A 45 18.77 38.76 -14.79
C CYS A 45 17.35 38.16 -14.60
N SER A 46 16.40 38.73 -15.34
CA SER A 46 15.30 38.10 -16.07
C SER A 46 14.87 36.65 -15.73
N PHE A 47 13.72 36.51 -15.05
CA PHE A 47 12.87 35.30 -15.15
C PHE A 47 11.60 35.61 -15.94
N SER A 48 11.58 35.22 -17.23
CA SER A 48 10.44 35.45 -18.12
C SER A 48 9.28 34.50 -17.81
N THR A 49 8.13 35.05 -17.44
CA THR A 49 6.90 34.28 -17.23
C THR A 49 6.24 33.96 -18.57
N GLN A 50 6.22 32.70 -18.99
CA GLN A 50 5.30 32.23 -20.03
C GLN A 50 4.44 31.08 -19.53
N ILE A 51 3.13 31.34 -19.46
CA ILE A 51 2.11 30.37 -19.04
C ILE A 51 1.63 29.63 -20.30
N SER A 52 2.15 28.42 -20.52
CA SER A 52 1.69 27.54 -21.60
C SER A 52 0.70 26.50 -21.07
N ALA A 53 -0.60 26.78 -21.21
CA ALA A 53 -1.67 25.88 -20.79
C ALA A 53 -1.89 24.74 -21.79
N THR A 54 -1.41 23.53 -21.49
CA THR A 54 -1.66 22.32 -22.29
C THR A 54 -2.70 21.42 -21.65
N ARG A 55 -3.73 21.08 -22.44
CA ARG A 55 -4.94 20.32 -22.05
C ARG A 55 -4.64 18.96 -21.42
N ASN A 56 -5.49 18.56 -20.49
CA ASN A 56 -5.64 17.16 -20.06
C ASN A 56 -5.76 16.22 -21.29
N ARG A 57 -4.84 15.24 -21.41
CA ARG A 57 -5.05 14.03 -22.21
C ARG A 57 -5.28 12.86 -21.27
N VAL A 58 -6.47 12.25 -21.38
CA VAL A 58 -6.78 10.99 -20.69
C VAL A 58 -5.95 9.88 -21.33
N TRP A 59 -5.06 9.27 -20.55
CA TRP A 59 -4.35 8.06 -20.97
C TRP A 59 -5.22 6.84 -20.68
N GLN A 60 -5.75 6.23 -21.75
CA GLN A 60 -6.33 4.89 -21.68
C GLN A 60 -5.19 3.87 -21.78
N ASN A 61 -4.93 3.13 -20.71
CA ASN A 61 -3.86 2.13 -20.66
C ASN A 61 -4.29 0.81 -21.33
N THR A 62 -4.19 0.75 -22.65
CA THR A 62 -4.39 -0.50 -23.42
C THR A 62 -3.13 -1.38 -23.35
N VAL A 63 -2.96 -2.10 -22.24
CA VAL A 63 -1.80 -2.99 -22.03
C VAL A 63 -1.99 -4.33 -22.78
N GLN A 64 -1.60 -4.35 -24.06
CA GLN A 64 -1.41 -5.60 -24.81
C GLN A 64 -0.09 -6.29 -24.40
N THR A 65 -0.09 -7.01 -23.27
CA THR A 65 1.04 -7.87 -22.89
C THR A 65 1.10 -9.12 -23.77
N GLN A 66 1.83 -9.05 -24.89
CA GLN A 66 2.28 -10.24 -25.62
C GLN A 66 3.19 -11.09 -24.72
N ARG A 67 2.70 -12.25 -24.27
CA ARG A 67 3.52 -13.24 -23.57
C ARG A 67 4.33 -14.05 -24.58
N ARG A 68 5.57 -13.66 -24.85
CA ARG A 68 6.57 -14.58 -25.41
C ARG A 68 7.01 -15.56 -24.32
N CYS A 69 6.51 -16.79 -24.37
CA CYS A 69 7.13 -17.90 -23.65
C CYS A 69 8.38 -18.35 -24.43
N ALA A 70 9.53 -18.43 -23.77
CA ALA A 70 10.69 -19.08 -24.34
C ALA A 70 10.47 -20.61 -24.27
N SER A 71 10.59 -21.29 -25.40
CA SER A 71 10.58 -22.75 -25.51
C SER A 71 11.94 -23.24 -25.98
N THR A 72 12.48 -24.27 -25.35
CA THR A 72 13.80 -24.83 -25.67
C THR A 72 13.65 -26.17 -26.40
N VAL A 73 13.45 -26.10 -27.72
CA VAL A 73 13.58 -27.23 -28.66
C VAL A 73 14.32 -26.71 -29.90
N PRO A 74 15.35 -27.41 -30.42
CA PRO A 74 16.13 -26.94 -31.57
C PRO A 74 15.35 -26.99 -32.89
N GLU A 75 15.91 -26.32 -33.88
CA GLU A 75 15.31 -25.93 -35.15
C GLU A 75 15.49 -27.00 -36.25
N THR A 76 14.49 -27.19 -37.11
CA THR A 76 14.68 -27.83 -38.43
C THR A 76 13.59 -27.42 -39.43
N THR A 77 14.04 -26.98 -40.61
CA THR A 77 13.31 -26.61 -41.84
C THR A 77 14.18 -27.08 -43.02
N PRO A 78 13.75 -27.09 -44.31
CA PRO A 78 12.59 -26.45 -44.96
C PRO A 78 11.60 -27.54 -45.51
N GLU A 79 10.74 -27.43 -46.54
CA GLU A 79 10.53 -26.50 -47.66
C GLU A 79 9.04 -26.09 -47.84
N ALA A 80 8.57 -25.92 -49.09
CA ALA A 80 7.30 -25.30 -49.47
C ALA A 80 6.65 -26.04 -50.68
N PRO A 81 5.97 -25.37 -51.64
CA PRO A 81 4.58 -24.91 -51.55
C PRO A 81 3.63 -25.58 -52.57
N VAL A 82 2.32 -25.58 -52.30
CA VAL A 82 1.27 -25.77 -53.32
C VAL A 82 0.11 -24.80 -53.06
N ALA A 83 -0.59 -24.36 -54.12
CA ALA A 83 -1.66 -23.37 -54.05
C ALA A 83 -2.92 -23.81 -54.82
N ALA A 84 -4.04 -23.19 -54.41
CA ALA A 84 -5.26 -22.93 -55.20
C ALA A 84 -6.14 -24.11 -55.68
N ALA A 85 -7.42 -23.74 -55.88
CA ALA A 85 -8.50 -24.49 -56.53
C ALA A 85 -8.96 -25.82 -55.88
N ALA A 86 -10.19 -26.29 -56.10
CA ALA A 86 -11.49 -25.63 -56.32
C ALA A 86 -12.57 -26.74 -56.32
N ALA A 87 -13.82 -26.35 -56.03
CA ALA A 87 -15.07 -27.05 -56.39
C ALA A 87 -15.28 -28.53 -55.97
N GLU A 88 -16.44 -28.76 -55.33
CA GLU A 88 -17.29 -29.95 -55.49
C GLU A 88 -16.73 -31.35 -55.05
N THR A 89 -17.53 -32.29 -54.52
CA THR A 89 -19.00 -32.33 -54.31
C THR A 89 -19.31 -32.98 -52.95
N ALA A 90 -20.49 -32.73 -52.39
CA ALA A 90 -21.12 -33.68 -51.47
C ALA A 90 -21.68 -34.86 -52.31
N THR A 91 -21.85 -36.09 -51.82
CA THR A 91 -22.08 -36.58 -50.44
C THR A 91 -21.57 -38.01 -50.27
N GLU A 92 -20.92 -38.37 -49.15
CA GLU A 92 -21.02 -39.70 -48.52
C GLU A 92 -20.27 -39.79 -47.17
N SER A 93 -20.50 -40.87 -46.40
CA SER A 93 -19.71 -41.28 -45.21
C SER A 93 -19.69 -40.39 -43.95
N ARG A 94 -20.80 -39.71 -43.59
CA ARG A 94 -20.88 -38.93 -42.34
C ARG A 94 -20.98 -39.77 -41.04
N GLU A 95 -21.13 -41.09 -41.11
CA GLU A 95 -21.49 -41.92 -39.94
C GLU A 95 -20.30 -42.48 -39.14
N THR A 96 -19.08 -42.49 -39.70
CA THR A 96 -17.91 -43.13 -39.07
C THR A 96 -17.17 -42.24 -38.06
N VAL A 97 -17.23 -40.91 -38.22
CA VAL A 97 -16.52 -39.94 -37.34
C VAL A 97 -17.18 -39.83 -35.96
N GLU A 98 -18.52 -39.87 -35.91
CA GLU A 98 -19.28 -39.72 -34.67
C GLU A 98 -19.07 -40.92 -33.70
N GLN A 99 -18.87 -42.12 -34.26
CA GLN A 99 -18.63 -43.33 -33.46
C GLN A 99 -17.18 -43.45 -32.95
N GLN A 100 -16.17 -43.04 -33.74
CA GLN A 100 -14.77 -43.13 -33.30
C GLN A 100 -14.43 -42.14 -32.17
N ARG A 101 -15.12 -41.00 -32.07
CA ARG A 101 -14.95 -40.05 -30.95
C ARG A 101 -15.33 -40.61 -29.57
N LYS A 102 -16.06 -41.73 -29.50
CA LYS A 102 -16.43 -42.38 -28.22
C LYS A 102 -15.36 -43.35 -27.66
N ARG A 103 -14.18 -43.49 -28.28
CA ARG A 103 -13.16 -44.47 -27.86
C ARG A 103 -11.70 -43.97 -27.87
N LYS A 104 -11.38 -43.02 -26.99
CA LYS A 104 -10.13 -42.97 -26.17
C LYS A 104 -10.12 -41.73 -25.28
N GLY A 105 -9.47 -41.84 -24.11
CA GLY A 105 -9.39 -40.74 -23.15
C GLY A 105 -10.65 -40.59 -22.30
N GLY A 106 -10.82 -41.48 -21.31
CA GLY A 106 -11.69 -41.19 -20.18
C GLY A 106 -11.07 -40.06 -19.36
N PHE A 107 -11.37 -38.82 -19.71
CA PHE A 107 -10.90 -37.65 -18.98
C PHE A 107 -11.60 -37.64 -17.63
N VAL A 108 -10.93 -38.15 -16.60
CA VAL A 108 -11.41 -38.09 -15.21
C VAL A 108 -11.28 -36.64 -14.77
N GLU A 109 -12.29 -35.86 -15.14
CA GLU A 109 -12.45 -34.46 -14.78
C GLU A 109 -12.72 -34.38 -13.26
N THR A 110 -11.63 -34.46 -12.51
CA THR A 110 -11.61 -34.28 -11.05
C THR A 110 -12.04 -32.85 -10.78
N GLN A 111 -13.35 -32.66 -10.53
CA GLN A 111 -13.98 -31.37 -10.31
C GLN A 111 -13.34 -30.66 -9.12
N ARG A 112 -12.31 -29.87 -9.41
CA ARG A 112 -11.56 -29.12 -8.42
C ARG A 112 -12.49 -28.09 -7.79
N GLN A 113 -12.83 -28.29 -6.52
CA GLN A 113 -13.59 -27.32 -5.76
C GLN A 113 -12.85 -25.97 -5.75
N VAL A 114 -13.52 -24.94 -6.26
CA VAL A 114 -13.03 -23.56 -6.26
C VAL A 114 -13.40 -22.86 -4.94
N ASN A 115 -12.60 -21.86 -4.58
CA ASN A 115 -12.82 -20.95 -3.44
C ASN A 115 -13.85 -19.85 -3.73
N LEU A 116 -14.43 -19.80 -4.93
CA LEU A 116 -15.45 -18.83 -5.33
C LEU A 116 -16.85 -19.47 -5.35
N VAL A 117 -17.86 -18.69 -4.99
CA VAL A 117 -19.28 -19.03 -5.24
C VAL A 117 -19.70 -18.38 -6.56
N LEU A 118 -20.14 -19.22 -7.49
CA LEU A 118 -20.74 -18.82 -8.76
C LEU A 118 -22.27 -18.83 -8.62
N PRO A 119 -23.02 -18.07 -9.44
CA PRO A 119 -24.47 -18.21 -9.51
C PRO A 119 -24.85 -19.66 -9.83
N GLY A 120 -25.83 -20.19 -9.09
CA GLY A 120 -26.29 -21.57 -9.22
C GLY A 120 -27.08 -21.83 -10.50
N GLN A 121 -27.54 -23.07 -10.66
CA GLN A 121 -28.55 -23.41 -11.67
C GLN A 121 -29.86 -22.65 -11.37
N PRO A 122 -30.65 -22.28 -12.41
CA PRO A 122 -31.87 -21.52 -12.23
C PRO A 122 -32.91 -22.30 -11.43
N THR A 123 -33.41 -21.70 -10.35
CA THR A 123 -34.51 -22.21 -9.55
C THR A 123 -35.84 -21.58 -9.99
N ARG A 124 -36.95 -22.25 -9.70
CA ARG A 124 -38.30 -21.73 -9.92
C ARG A 124 -38.90 -21.29 -8.59
N ALA A 125 -39.12 -19.99 -8.42
CA ALA A 125 -40.04 -19.49 -7.40
C ALA A 125 -41.49 -19.86 -7.79
N ASP A 126 -42.33 -20.15 -6.81
CA ASP A 126 -43.76 -20.36 -7.07
C ASP A 126 -44.49 -19.03 -7.29
N ALA A 127 -45.61 -19.12 -7.99
CA ALA A 127 -46.49 -17.98 -8.25
C ALA A 127 -47.28 -17.60 -6.97
N PRO A 128 -47.62 -16.33 -6.75
CA PRO A 128 -48.20 -15.86 -5.49
C PRO A 128 -49.52 -16.55 -5.12
N GLU A 129 -50.29 -17.02 -6.10
CA GLU A 129 -51.56 -17.74 -5.89
C GLU A 129 -51.38 -19.16 -5.33
N LYS A 130 -50.14 -19.65 -5.25
CA LYS A 130 -49.79 -20.97 -4.70
C LYS A 130 -49.21 -20.92 -3.30
N ILE A 131 -48.79 -19.75 -2.82
CA ILE A 131 -48.26 -19.57 -1.47
C ILE A 131 -49.43 -19.75 -0.50
N ARG A 132 -49.27 -20.66 0.47
CA ARG A 132 -50.31 -21.03 1.45
C ARG A 132 -49.91 -20.75 2.90
N ASP A 133 -48.78 -20.09 3.10
CA ASP A 133 -48.23 -19.80 4.42
C ASP A 133 -49.11 -18.75 5.13
N PRO A 134 -49.76 -19.06 6.26
CA PRO A 134 -50.73 -18.15 6.90
C PRO A 134 -50.13 -16.83 7.40
N ASN A 135 -48.80 -16.74 7.48
CA ASN A 135 -48.05 -15.58 7.94
C ASN A 135 -47.57 -14.67 6.77
N TYR A 136 -47.96 -14.95 5.52
CA TYR A 136 -47.60 -14.13 4.36
C TYR A 136 -48.60 -12.98 4.17
N GLU A 137 -48.16 -11.75 4.50
CA GLU A 137 -48.89 -10.52 4.23
C GLU A 137 -48.21 -9.73 3.07
N PRO A 138 -48.94 -9.34 2.01
CA PRO A 138 -48.39 -8.54 0.93
C PRO A 138 -47.93 -7.14 1.38
N ALA A 139 -46.75 -6.71 0.92
CA ALA A 139 -46.19 -5.41 1.29
C ALA A 139 -46.99 -4.23 0.75
N THR A 140 -47.30 -3.27 1.62
CA THR A 140 -48.06 -2.03 1.29
C THR A 140 -47.19 -0.89 0.75
N SER A 141 -45.86 -1.00 0.88
CA SER A 141 -44.88 -0.01 0.44
C SER A 141 -43.57 -0.72 0.05
N GLY A 142 -42.79 -0.12 -0.84
CA GLY A 142 -41.43 -0.59 -1.17
C GLY A 142 -40.37 -0.25 -0.10
N ALA A 143 -40.72 0.55 0.90
CA ALA A 143 -39.78 0.97 1.93
C ALA A 143 -39.37 -0.21 2.84
N GLY A 144 -38.07 -0.53 2.87
CA GLY A 144 -37.53 -1.62 3.69
C GLY A 144 -37.55 -3.01 3.04
N LEU A 145 -38.04 -3.13 1.80
CA LEU A 145 -37.96 -4.39 1.04
C LEU A 145 -36.52 -4.66 0.57
N GLN A 146 -36.19 -5.93 0.39
CA GLN A 146 -34.89 -6.35 -0.11
C GLN A 146 -34.81 -6.16 -1.63
N GLU A 147 -33.93 -5.28 -2.11
CA GLU A 147 -33.56 -5.23 -3.52
C GLU A 147 -32.64 -6.42 -3.86
N ILE A 148 -33.05 -7.22 -4.85
CA ILE A 148 -32.29 -8.37 -5.36
C ILE A 148 -32.22 -8.35 -6.90
N GLY A 149 -31.18 -8.95 -7.45
CA GLY A 149 -30.93 -9.03 -8.89
C GLY A 149 -29.73 -8.21 -9.35
N GLY A 150 -29.34 -8.41 -10.61
CA GLY A 150 -28.06 -7.93 -11.14
C GLY A 150 -26.86 -8.78 -10.69
N MET A 151 -25.67 -8.44 -11.20
CA MET A 151 -24.40 -9.11 -10.88
C MET A 151 -23.25 -8.13 -10.62
N SER A 152 -23.48 -6.81 -10.71
CA SER A 152 -22.44 -5.78 -10.61
C SER A 152 -21.79 -5.71 -9.22
N ASP A 153 -22.54 -6.07 -8.18
CA ASP A 153 -22.11 -6.08 -6.78
C ASP A 153 -21.73 -7.50 -6.30
N TRP A 154 -21.81 -8.52 -7.15
CA TRP A 154 -21.59 -9.93 -6.78
C TRP A 154 -20.25 -10.11 -6.04
N TRP A 155 -19.15 -9.64 -6.63
CA TRP A 155 -17.81 -9.74 -6.04
C TRP A 155 -17.51 -8.69 -4.94
N SER A 156 -18.49 -7.89 -4.52
CA SER A 156 -18.38 -7.05 -3.31
C SER A 156 -18.95 -7.72 -2.05
N LYS A 157 -19.66 -8.85 -2.18
CA LYS A 157 -20.27 -9.58 -1.07
C LYS A 157 -19.28 -10.65 -0.54
N PRO A 158 -18.89 -10.63 0.75
CA PRO A 158 -17.98 -11.62 1.33
C PRO A 158 -18.47 -13.07 1.18
N GLU A 159 -19.79 -13.27 1.17
CA GLU A 159 -20.49 -14.56 0.99
C GLU A 159 -20.01 -15.36 -0.24
N HIS A 160 -19.54 -14.67 -1.29
CA HIS A 160 -19.09 -15.32 -2.52
C HIS A 160 -17.63 -15.79 -2.49
N PHE A 161 -16.92 -15.60 -1.37
CA PHE A 161 -15.52 -15.99 -1.18
C PHE A 161 -15.39 -17.02 -0.03
N ARG A 162 -15.33 -18.31 -0.40
CA ARG A 162 -15.26 -19.45 0.53
C ARG A 162 -13.99 -19.49 1.38
N ASP A 163 -12.97 -18.74 0.98
CA ASP A 163 -11.71 -18.55 1.70
C ASP A 163 -11.70 -17.31 2.60
N GLY A 164 -12.87 -16.67 2.81
CA GLY A 164 -12.98 -15.43 3.60
C GLY A 164 -12.31 -14.22 2.95
N GLY A 165 -11.99 -14.29 1.65
CA GLY A 165 -11.21 -13.28 0.95
C GLY A 165 -9.69 -13.47 1.06
N LYS A 166 -9.22 -14.59 1.63
CA LYS A 166 -7.78 -14.85 1.84
C LYS A 166 -6.94 -14.82 0.56
N GLN A 167 -7.50 -15.17 -0.60
CA GLN A 167 -6.87 -14.97 -1.92
C GLN A 167 -6.44 -13.52 -2.21
N PHE A 168 -6.97 -12.52 -1.50
CA PHE A 168 -6.59 -11.11 -1.61
C PHE A 168 -5.58 -10.66 -0.55
N GLU A 169 -5.21 -11.51 0.42
CA GLU A 169 -4.16 -11.22 1.41
C GLU A 169 -2.78 -11.19 0.73
N TYR A 170 -2.22 -10.00 0.55
CA TYR A 170 -0.87 -9.85 0.01
C TYR A 170 0.20 -10.16 1.08
N GLN A 171 0.79 -11.34 1.02
CA GLN A 171 1.97 -11.70 1.81
C GLN A 171 3.27 -11.47 1.01
N GLY A 172 3.94 -10.35 1.26
CA GLY A 172 5.24 -10.02 0.66
C GLY A 172 6.44 -10.67 1.37
N PHE A 173 7.65 -10.45 0.84
CA PHE A 173 8.90 -10.81 1.53
C PHE A 173 9.12 -9.96 2.79
N ALA A 174 8.89 -8.65 2.68
CA ALA A 174 8.87 -7.72 3.80
C ALA A 174 7.67 -8.01 4.73
N PRO A 175 7.79 -7.85 6.05
CA PRO A 175 6.64 -7.82 6.95
C PRO A 175 5.74 -6.61 6.64
N GLN A 176 4.44 -6.79 6.86
CA GLN A 176 3.43 -5.73 6.67
C GLN A 176 3.48 -4.69 7.80
N GLU A 177 3.72 -5.14 9.03
CA GLU A 177 4.09 -4.30 10.16
C GLU A 177 5.53 -3.78 9.98
N LYS A 178 5.79 -2.53 10.39
CA LYS A 178 7.09 -1.87 10.22
C LYS A 178 7.69 -1.40 11.53
N ILE A 179 8.97 -1.67 11.72
CA ILE A 179 9.72 -1.19 12.88
C ILE A 179 10.13 0.27 12.64
N THR A 180 9.77 1.16 13.58
CA THR A 180 10.03 2.61 13.48
C THR A 180 10.83 3.17 14.65
N ASP A 181 11.00 2.47 15.77
CA ASP A 181 11.80 2.96 16.90
C ASP A 181 13.29 3.09 16.51
N PRO A 182 13.90 4.30 16.60
CA PRO A 182 15.33 4.52 16.34
C PRO A 182 16.29 3.72 17.21
N ARG A 183 15.84 3.14 18.33
CA ARG A 183 16.61 2.23 19.20
C ARG A 183 16.73 0.85 18.54
N LEU A 184 15.59 0.27 18.13
CA LEU A 184 15.53 -1.03 17.46
C LEU A 184 16.24 -0.98 16.10
N LEU A 185 15.96 0.03 15.28
CA LEU A 185 16.56 0.22 13.95
C LEU A 185 18.09 0.29 14.00
N LYS A 186 18.67 0.81 15.09
CA LYS A 186 20.12 0.97 15.29
C LYS A 186 20.83 -0.36 15.56
N VAL A 187 20.20 -1.26 16.32
CA VAL A 187 20.68 -2.64 16.53
C VAL A 187 20.51 -3.46 15.26
N ILE A 188 19.36 -3.32 14.59
CA ILE A 188 19.05 -4.01 13.34
C ILE A 188 20.04 -3.61 12.22
N LEU A 189 20.39 -2.33 12.09
CA LEU A 189 21.40 -1.86 11.13
C LEU A 189 22.79 -2.44 11.43
N ARG A 190 23.22 -2.41 12.70
CA ARG A 190 24.51 -2.99 13.13
C ARG A 190 24.60 -4.46 12.70
N ARG A 191 23.59 -5.26 13.06
CA ARG A 191 23.49 -6.66 12.66
C ARG A 191 23.46 -6.85 11.14
N ALA A 192 22.62 -6.10 10.42
CA ALA A 192 22.45 -6.27 8.97
C ALA A 192 23.72 -5.96 8.17
N LEU A 193 24.54 -5.00 8.62
CA LEU A 193 25.84 -4.72 8.00
C LEU A 193 26.88 -5.80 8.33
N VAL A 194 26.92 -6.32 9.56
CA VAL A 194 27.80 -7.46 9.92
C VAL A 194 27.43 -8.72 9.13
N GLU A 195 26.14 -9.06 9.07
CA GLU A 195 25.62 -10.16 8.24
C GLU A 195 25.90 -9.91 6.75
N GLY A 196 25.78 -8.67 6.26
CA GLY A 196 26.09 -8.29 4.88
C GLY A 196 27.57 -8.43 4.48
N LEU A 197 28.49 -8.12 5.40
CA LEU A 197 29.94 -8.34 5.21
C LEU A 197 30.28 -9.83 5.14
N ALA A 198 29.69 -10.66 6.01
CA ALA A 198 29.86 -12.10 5.97
C ALA A 198 29.27 -12.72 4.68
N LEU A 199 28.10 -12.24 4.25
CA LEU A 199 27.45 -12.67 3.00
C LEU A 199 28.21 -12.23 1.75
N LYS A 200 28.96 -11.11 1.75
CA LYS A 200 29.89 -10.78 0.65
C LYS A 200 30.92 -11.89 0.42
N LYS A 201 31.54 -12.42 1.50
CA LYS A 201 32.61 -13.43 1.38
C LYS A 201 32.08 -14.83 1.10
N PHE A 202 30.94 -15.22 1.69
CA PHE A 202 30.46 -16.61 1.66
C PHE A 202 29.08 -16.83 0.99
N GLY A 203 28.42 -15.78 0.48
CA GLY A 203 27.03 -15.82 0.02
C GLY A 203 26.73 -16.79 -1.14
N ALA A 204 27.70 -17.02 -2.02
CA ALA A 204 27.59 -17.96 -3.15
C ALA A 204 28.15 -19.37 -2.84
N SER A 205 28.47 -19.68 -1.57
CA SER A 205 28.99 -20.99 -1.18
C SER A 205 27.95 -22.11 -1.40
N PRO A 206 28.30 -23.21 -2.09
CA PRO A 206 27.41 -24.39 -2.22
C PRO A 206 27.04 -25.05 -0.88
N LYS A 207 27.72 -24.69 0.22
CA LYS A 207 27.42 -25.14 1.58
C LYS A 207 26.35 -24.28 2.28
N ASN A 208 25.68 -23.38 1.56
CA ASN A 208 24.61 -22.52 2.09
C ASN A 208 23.24 -23.20 1.92
N PRO A 209 22.43 -23.31 2.99
CA PRO A 209 21.06 -23.81 2.87
C PRO A 209 20.17 -22.79 2.13
N ALA A 210 19.10 -23.30 1.51
CA ALA A 210 18.16 -22.48 0.73
C ALA A 210 17.57 -21.32 1.56
N ASP A 211 17.50 -20.14 0.95
CA ASP A 211 17.00 -18.88 1.52
C ASP A 211 17.54 -18.47 2.91
N MET A 212 18.79 -18.87 3.26
CA MET A 212 19.42 -18.50 4.54
C MET A 212 19.39 -16.99 4.85
N ALA A 213 19.34 -16.15 3.81
CA ALA A 213 19.30 -14.69 3.93
C ALA A 213 17.92 -14.12 4.30
N SER A 214 16.85 -14.92 4.37
CA SER A 214 15.57 -14.49 4.97
C SER A 214 15.43 -14.89 6.45
N ILE A 215 16.07 -15.98 6.87
CA ILE A 215 15.94 -16.53 8.23
C ILE A 215 16.68 -15.64 9.24
N ILE A 216 16.03 -15.34 10.37
CA ILE A 216 16.56 -14.47 11.42
C ILE A 216 16.70 -15.30 12.70
N GLY A 217 17.95 -15.67 13.04
CA GLY A 217 18.27 -16.23 14.35
C GLY A 217 17.97 -15.22 15.45
N ASN A 218 17.29 -15.64 16.51
CA ASN A 218 16.87 -14.81 17.65
C ASN A 218 17.56 -15.26 18.95
N GLY A 219 17.38 -14.51 20.04
CA GLY A 219 18.09 -14.74 21.30
C GLY A 219 19.59 -14.44 21.17
N ASP A 220 20.44 -15.36 21.65
CA ASP A 220 21.91 -15.31 21.60
C ASP A 220 22.51 -14.84 20.26
N HIS A 221 21.89 -15.17 19.12
CA HIS A 221 22.29 -14.68 17.80
C HIS A 221 22.35 -13.14 17.70
N TRP A 222 21.48 -12.41 18.41
CA TRP A 222 21.55 -10.94 18.47
C TRP A 222 22.84 -10.49 19.15
N GLN A 223 23.10 -10.96 20.37
CA GLN A 223 24.28 -10.57 21.14
C GLN A 223 25.57 -10.90 20.39
N ARG A 224 25.67 -12.09 19.79
CA ARG A 224 26.87 -12.52 19.05
C ARG A 224 27.12 -11.72 17.77
N THR A 225 26.08 -11.48 16.95
CA THR A 225 26.26 -10.75 15.67
C THR A 225 26.44 -9.25 15.85
N VAL A 226 25.85 -8.66 16.89
CA VAL A 226 25.93 -7.23 17.18
C VAL A 226 27.30 -6.83 17.76
N SER A 227 27.86 -7.68 18.63
CA SER A 227 29.10 -7.40 19.37
C SER A 227 30.38 -7.68 18.57
N VAL A 228 30.28 -8.12 17.32
CA VAL A 228 31.43 -8.27 16.41
C VAL A 228 32.08 -6.91 16.17
N GLU A 229 33.41 -6.83 16.27
CA GLU A 229 34.14 -5.58 16.06
C GLU A 229 34.25 -5.21 14.58
N MET A 230 33.48 -4.20 14.19
CA MET A 230 33.59 -3.49 12.91
C MET A 230 34.43 -2.23 13.09
N CYS A 231 35.34 -1.98 12.16
CA CYS A 231 36.22 -0.82 12.14
C CYS A 231 36.28 -0.18 10.75
N ARG A 232 36.99 0.93 10.65
CA ARG A 232 37.53 1.42 9.38
C ARG A 232 38.71 0.57 8.93
N GLY A 233 38.63 -0.02 7.74
CA GLY A 233 39.72 -0.73 7.08
C GLY A 233 40.70 0.21 6.36
N GLU A 234 41.78 -0.37 5.82
CA GLU A 234 42.93 0.36 5.22
C GLU A 234 42.49 1.38 4.14
N ASN A 235 41.61 0.97 3.22
CA ASN A 235 41.07 1.81 2.15
C ASN A 235 40.01 2.84 2.63
N GLY A 236 39.78 2.95 3.94
CA GLY A 236 38.68 3.70 4.55
C GLY A 236 37.32 3.01 4.47
N GLU A 237 37.23 1.82 3.87
CA GLU A 237 35.98 1.06 3.77
C GLU A 237 35.60 0.35 5.10
N LEU A 238 34.32 0.02 5.25
CA LEU A 238 33.81 -0.74 6.39
C LEU A 238 34.25 -2.21 6.34
N SER A 239 35.03 -2.64 7.34
CA SER A 239 35.46 -4.03 7.52
C SER A 239 35.18 -4.53 8.95
N LEU A 240 35.41 -5.82 9.17
CA LEU A 240 35.60 -6.35 10.53
C LEU A 240 37.09 -6.22 10.90
N LYS A 241 37.41 -6.14 12.20
CA LYS A 241 38.80 -6.21 12.67
C LYS A 241 39.44 -7.56 12.40
N ASN A 242 38.72 -8.65 12.69
CA ASN A 242 39.21 -10.02 12.51
C ASN A 242 38.48 -10.69 11.34
N GLU A 243 39.21 -11.20 10.36
CA GLU A 243 38.58 -11.92 9.25
C GLU A 243 37.93 -13.25 9.70
N SER A 244 38.44 -13.84 10.79
CA SER A 244 37.87 -15.05 11.40
C SER A 244 36.43 -14.85 11.91
N ASP A 245 36.03 -13.62 12.24
CA ASP A 245 34.67 -13.30 12.67
C ASP A 245 33.66 -13.33 11.50
N LEU A 246 34.09 -13.10 10.24
CA LEU A 246 33.22 -13.28 9.06
C LEU A 246 32.74 -14.74 8.97
N GLN A 247 33.62 -15.70 9.23
CA GLN A 247 33.29 -17.12 9.20
C GLN A 247 32.37 -17.50 10.38
N LYS A 248 32.61 -16.95 11.59
CA LYS A 248 31.73 -17.16 12.75
C LYS A 248 30.30 -16.65 12.47
N VAL A 249 30.17 -15.45 11.91
CA VAL A 249 28.86 -14.86 11.55
C VAL A 249 28.17 -15.66 10.46
N TRP A 250 28.89 -16.06 9.40
CA TRP A 250 28.34 -16.92 8.34
C TRP A 250 27.80 -18.25 8.90
N ILE A 251 28.56 -18.92 9.78
CA ILE A 251 28.13 -20.15 10.45
C ILE A 251 26.91 -19.87 11.36
N LEU A 252 26.86 -18.77 12.11
CA LEU A 252 25.68 -18.41 12.91
C LEU A 252 24.43 -18.18 12.06
N MET A 253 24.55 -17.60 10.86
CA MET A 253 23.43 -17.49 9.92
C MET A 253 23.02 -18.87 9.36
N ARG A 254 24.00 -19.72 9.04
CA ARG A 254 23.78 -21.07 8.52
C ARG A 254 23.04 -21.95 9.53
N ASN A 255 23.52 -21.99 10.77
CA ASN A 255 22.93 -22.75 11.87
C ASN A 255 21.47 -22.30 12.16
N ALA A 256 21.17 -21.01 12.02
CA ALA A 256 19.80 -20.51 12.15
C ALA A 256 18.89 -21.00 11.01
N ALA A 257 19.38 -20.96 9.77
CA ALA A 257 18.63 -21.44 8.60
C ALA A 257 18.42 -22.96 8.61
N GLU A 258 19.48 -23.74 8.89
CA GLU A 258 19.42 -25.20 9.08
C GLU A 258 18.42 -25.56 10.19
N LYS A 259 18.49 -24.89 11.35
CA LYS A 259 17.53 -25.12 12.44
C LYS A 259 16.09 -24.83 12.04
N THR A 260 15.81 -23.71 11.36
CA THR A 260 14.45 -23.39 10.91
C THR A 260 13.96 -24.36 9.84
N TYR A 261 14.84 -24.86 8.97
CA TYR A 261 14.51 -25.90 7.99
C TYR A 261 14.08 -27.22 8.67
N TYR A 262 14.94 -27.80 9.52
CA TYR A 262 14.62 -29.06 10.19
C TYR A 262 13.45 -28.95 11.18
N GLN A 263 13.30 -27.79 11.85
CA GLN A 263 12.12 -27.50 12.66
C GLN A 263 10.83 -27.45 11.82
N ARG A 264 10.89 -26.99 10.57
CA ARG A 264 9.74 -26.97 9.66
C ARG A 264 9.36 -28.38 9.21
N GLU A 265 10.32 -29.20 8.77
CA GLU A 265 10.06 -30.60 8.42
C GLU A 265 9.45 -31.37 9.60
N TRP A 266 10.01 -31.21 10.80
CA TRP A 266 9.48 -31.80 12.04
C TRP A 266 8.05 -31.33 12.38
N GLN A 267 7.70 -30.05 12.12
CA GLN A 267 6.32 -29.57 12.28
C GLN A 267 5.37 -30.15 11.23
N GLU A 268 5.78 -30.22 9.96
CA GLU A 268 4.98 -30.78 8.87
C GLU A 268 4.75 -32.30 9.08
N GLU A 269 5.76 -33.03 9.55
CA GLU A 269 5.66 -34.44 9.93
C GLU A 269 4.71 -34.66 11.11
N ILE A 270 4.81 -33.88 12.18
CA ILE A 270 3.86 -33.97 13.31
C ILE A 270 2.41 -33.71 12.86
N ASN A 271 2.21 -32.80 11.90
CA ASN A 271 0.89 -32.55 11.33
C ASN A 271 0.42 -33.72 10.44
N ARG A 272 1.32 -34.38 9.69
CA ARG A 272 1.05 -35.61 8.94
C ARG A 272 0.59 -36.74 9.86
N LEU A 273 1.37 -37.05 10.90
CA LEU A 273 1.05 -38.09 11.89
C LEU A 273 -0.29 -37.84 12.59
N ARG A 274 -0.59 -36.58 12.94
CA ARG A 274 -1.91 -36.19 13.48
C ARG A 274 -3.06 -36.45 12.49
N SER A 275 -2.84 -36.22 11.19
CA SER A 275 -3.83 -36.48 10.15
C SER A 275 -4.03 -37.97 9.85
N LEU A 276 -3.02 -38.81 10.13
CA LEU A 276 -3.10 -40.28 10.04
C LEU A 276 -3.69 -40.92 11.31
N GLY A 277 -3.71 -40.19 12.43
CA GLY A 277 -4.24 -40.64 13.73
C GLY A 277 -3.18 -41.18 14.69
N GLU A 278 -1.90 -41.11 14.34
CA GLU A 278 -0.74 -41.66 15.08
C GLU A 278 -0.36 -40.80 16.30
N LYS A 279 -1.31 -40.66 17.23
CA LYS A 279 -1.25 -39.71 18.36
C LYS A 279 -0.08 -39.93 19.31
N GLU A 280 0.33 -41.17 19.56
CA GLU A 280 1.41 -41.46 20.53
C GLU A 280 2.80 -41.16 19.95
N GLN A 281 3.06 -41.52 18.69
CA GLN A 281 4.30 -41.15 17.98
C GLN A 281 4.40 -39.63 17.83
N ALA A 282 3.29 -38.95 17.55
CA ALA A 282 3.24 -37.48 17.54
C ALA A 282 3.55 -36.87 18.92
N LYS A 283 3.19 -37.51 20.05
CA LYS A 283 3.59 -37.05 21.40
C LYS A 283 5.09 -37.26 21.66
N GLN A 284 5.65 -38.39 21.24
CA GLN A 284 7.08 -38.69 21.41
C GLN A 284 7.94 -37.64 20.68
N LEU A 285 7.66 -37.40 19.40
CA LEU A 285 8.36 -36.39 18.59
C LEU A 285 8.18 -34.96 19.12
N LEU A 286 7.04 -34.64 19.75
CA LEU A 286 6.85 -33.36 20.46
C LEU A 286 7.75 -33.22 21.68
N GLY A 287 7.99 -34.30 22.43
CA GLY A 287 8.91 -34.32 23.58
C GLY A 287 10.38 -34.21 23.14
N GLU A 288 10.76 -34.92 22.09
CA GLU A 288 12.13 -34.91 21.55
C GLU A 288 12.48 -33.58 20.88
N GLY A 289 11.60 -33.04 20.03
CA GLY A 289 11.82 -31.74 19.39
C GLY A 289 11.99 -30.59 20.38
N LYS A 290 11.32 -30.64 21.54
CA LYS A 290 11.56 -29.68 22.63
C LYS A 290 12.99 -29.77 23.20
N LYS A 291 13.59 -30.97 23.29
CA LYS A 291 15.00 -31.15 23.69
C LYS A 291 15.96 -30.61 22.63
N LEU A 292 15.63 -30.76 21.34
CA LEU A 292 16.34 -30.13 20.22
C LEU A 292 16.14 -28.60 20.15
N GLY A 293 15.33 -28.03 21.04
CA GLY A 293 15.01 -26.62 21.10
C GLY A 293 14.15 -26.13 19.94
N TYR A 294 13.42 -27.03 19.26
CA TYR A 294 12.35 -26.70 18.34
C TYR A 294 11.11 -26.22 19.10
N ARG A 295 10.22 -25.47 18.44
CA ARG A 295 8.98 -24.93 19.01
C ARG A 295 7.82 -25.13 18.05
N LEU A 296 6.59 -25.16 18.55
CA LEU A 296 5.41 -25.33 17.70
C LEU A 296 5.11 -24.04 16.91
N LYS A 297 4.43 -24.15 15.77
CA LYS A 297 4.11 -22.99 14.91
C LYS A 297 3.35 -21.88 15.64
N SER A 298 2.41 -22.22 16.51
CA SER A 298 1.68 -21.28 17.38
C SER A 298 2.57 -20.54 18.39
N GLU A 299 3.76 -21.06 18.68
CA GLU A 299 4.75 -20.48 19.61
C GLU A 299 5.88 -19.73 18.86
N GLU A 300 5.85 -19.72 17.51
CA GLU A 300 6.94 -19.17 16.70
C GLU A 300 7.05 -17.64 16.84
N GLY A 301 5.95 -16.95 17.16
CA GLY A 301 5.88 -15.54 17.52
C GLY A 301 6.31 -14.57 16.40
N SER A 302 6.65 -13.34 16.76
CA SER A 302 7.24 -12.39 15.81
C SER A 302 8.59 -12.90 15.28
N LEU A 303 8.85 -12.69 13.99
CA LEU A 303 10.11 -13.10 13.34
C LEU A 303 11.33 -12.33 13.89
N VAL A 304 11.11 -11.08 14.31
CA VAL A 304 12.06 -10.29 15.10
C VAL A 304 11.59 -10.30 16.55
N LYS A 305 12.41 -10.85 17.44
CA LYS A 305 12.23 -10.82 18.89
C LYS A 305 13.38 -10.02 19.48
N LEU A 306 13.10 -8.74 19.72
CA LEU A 306 14.02 -7.76 20.29
C LEU A 306 13.18 -6.68 20.97
N THR A 307 13.29 -6.54 22.29
CA THR A 307 12.60 -5.46 23.03
C THR A 307 13.41 -4.16 23.02
N VAL A 308 12.78 -3.06 23.46
CA VAL A 308 13.45 -1.74 23.54
C VAL A 308 14.60 -1.77 24.54
N ASP A 309 14.41 -2.43 25.68
CA ASP A 309 15.39 -2.50 26.77
C ASP A 309 16.59 -3.36 26.35
N GLU A 310 16.35 -4.56 25.81
CA GLU A 310 17.38 -5.40 25.16
C GLU A 310 18.18 -4.62 24.11
N ALA A 311 17.52 -3.79 23.29
CA ALA A 311 18.19 -3.00 22.27
C ALA A 311 19.06 -1.86 22.85
N VAL A 312 18.66 -1.28 23.99
CA VAL A 312 19.45 -0.29 24.72
C VAL A 312 20.64 -0.94 25.43
N GLU A 313 20.51 -2.18 25.90
CA GLU A 313 21.63 -2.96 26.44
C GLU A 313 22.60 -3.41 25.36
N LEU A 314 22.12 -3.99 24.26
CA LEU A 314 22.94 -4.36 23.11
C LEU A 314 23.70 -3.16 22.55
N ARG A 315 23.12 -1.94 22.56
CA ARG A 315 23.83 -0.71 22.17
C ARG A 315 25.10 -0.48 23.00
N LYS A 316 25.19 -0.93 24.25
CA LYS A 316 26.38 -0.77 25.11
C LYS A 316 27.56 -1.63 24.64
N SER A 317 27.35 -2.73 23.90
CA SER A 317 28.42 -3.69 23.58
C SER A 317 29.39 -3.26 22.48
N TRP A 318 29.08 -2.20 21.71
CA TRP A 318 29.88 -1.84 20.52
C TRP A 318 30.43 -0.42 20.49
N ASN A 319 31.71 -0.33 20.09
CA ASN A 319 32.46 0.92 19.92
C ASN A 319 31.95 1.75 18.73
N ASN A 320 32.14 3.07 18.79
CA ASN A 320 31.57 4.01 17.81
C ASN A 320 32.36 4.12 16.49
N ASP A 321 33.59 3.59 16.45
CA ASP A 321 34.55 3.45 15.33
C ASP A 321 33.89 3.26 13.94
N TRP A 322 33.05 2.22 13.79
CA TRP A 322 32.33 1.89 12.55
C TRP A 322 31.57 3.04 11.85
N LYS A 323 31.29 4.17 12.52
CA LYS A 323 30.71 5.37 11.88
C LYS A 323 31.70 6.14 11.00
N GLU A 324 33.00 6.05 11.27
CA GLU A 324 34.07 6.69 10.50
C GLU A 324 34.40 5.92 9.22
N ALA A 325 33.97 4.66 9.16
CA ALA A 325 34.14 3.80 8.00
C ALA A 325 33.12 4.12 6.87
N ILE A 326 33.61 4.11 5.64
CA ILE A 326 32.82 4.42 4.44
C ILE A 326 32.20 3.13 3.88
N ILE A 327 30.92 3.18 3.55
CA ILE A 327 30.20 2.05 2.94
C ILE A 327 29.99 2.36 1.46
N ARG A 328 30.92 1.93 0.61
CA ARG A 328 30.82 2.09 -0.85
C ARG A 328 30.24 0.85 -1.53
N ASP A 329 30.79 -0.32 -1.20
CA ASP A 329 30.48 -1.64 -1.77
C ASP A 329 28.97 -1.92 -1.99
N PRO A 330 28.53 -2.09 -3.26
CA PRO A 330 27.15 -2.44 -3.59
C PRO A 330 26.67 -3.80 -3.07
N VAL A 331 27.55 -4.80 -2.95
CA VAL A 331 27.21 -6.17 -2.51
C VAL A 331 26.89 -6.19 -1.01
N VAL A 332 27.70 -5.49 -0.21
CA VAL A 332 27.44 -5.30 1.23
C VAL A 332 26.13 -4.55 1.44
N LYS A 333 25.88 -3.49 0.65
CA LYS A 333 24.63 -2.73 0.69
C LYS A 333 23.42 -3.56 0.29
N PHE A 334 23.52 -4.38 -0.75
CA PHE A 334 22.44 -5.27 -1.21
C PHE A 334 22.04 -6.27 -0.13
N TYR A 335 23.00 -7.00 0.45
CA TYR A 335 22.70 -7.95 1.52
C TYR A 335 22.18 -7.25 2.77
N ALA A 336 22.79 -6.13 3.20
CA ALA A 336 22.28 -5.35 4.32
C ALA A 336 20.83 -4.88 4.07
N ALA A 337 20.51 -4.38 2.88
CA ALA A 337 19.16 -3.97 2.50
C ALA A 337 18.16 -5.15 2.51
N LYS A 338 18.50 -6.33 1.98
CA LYS A 338 17.64 -7.54 2.08
C LYS A 338 17.36 -7.92 3.54
N ARG A 339 18.37 -7.84 4.41
CA ARG A 339 18.25 -8.14 5.85
C ARG A 339 17.41 -7.10 6.59
N ILE A 340 17.64 -5.81 6.33
CA ILE A 340 16.83 -4.71 6.86
C ILE A 340 15.38 -4.83 6.39
N GLN A 341 15.13 -5.12 5.12
CA GLN A 341 13.79 -5.31 4.56
C GLN A 341 13.02 -6.41 5.30
N LYS A 342 13.66 -7.55 5.58
CA LYS A 342 13.02 -8.66 6.29
C LYS A 342 12.79 -8.38 7.78
N MET A 343 13.69 -7.63 8.43
CA MET A 343 13.58 -7.29 9.85
C MET A 343 12.65 -6.10 10.13
N THR A 344 12.53 -5.12 9.22
CA THR A 344 11.92 -3.80 9.51
C THR A 344 10.71 -3.45 8.64
N GLY A 345 10.51 -4.12 7.50
CA GLY A 345 9.50 -3.75 6.50
C GLY A 345 9.87 -2.53 5.63
N HIS A 346 11.07 -1.95 5.79
CA HIS A 346 11.55 -0.85 4.95
C HIS A 346 12.29 -1.36 3.71
N ILE A 347 11.90 -0.85 2.54
CA ILE A 347 12.54 -1.14 1.26
C ILE A 347 13.38 0.08 0.89
N LEU A 348 14.70 -0.07 0.90
CA LEU A 348 15.63 0.94 0.38
C LEU A 348 15.80 0.69 -1.13
N SER A 349 15.66 1.73 -1.95
CA SER A 349 15.89 1.65 -3.40
C SER A 349 17.37 1.74 -3.74
N ASP A 350 17.77 1.18 -4.89
CA ASP A 350 19.18 1.12 -5.31
C ASP A 350 19.81 2.51 -5.41
N GLY A 351 19.09 3.50 -5.95
CA GLY A 351 19.55 4.89 -5.96
C GLY A 351 19.79 5.48 -4.56
N LYS A 352 19.00 5.08 -3.55
CA LYS A 352 19.28 5.42 -2.15
C LYS A 352 20.53 4.69 -1.65
N LEU A 353 20.69 3.39 -1.92
CA LEU A 353 21.88 2.62 -1.55
C LEU A 353 23.17 3.19 -2.19
N THR A 354 23.11 3.67 -3.44
CA THR A 354 24.22 4.38 -4.10
C THR A 354 24.53 5.71 -3.42
N SER A 355 23.51 6.49 -3.02
CA SER A 355 23.70 7.76 -2.30
C SER A 355 24.21 7.62 -0.86
N ILE A 356 24.01 6.46 -0.24
CA ILE A 356 24.45 6.15 1.12
C ILE A 356 25.94 5.80 1.09
N GLN A 357 26.77 6.61 1.76
CA GLN A 357 28.22 6.38 1.88
C GLN A 357 28.69 6.15 3.32
N THR A 358 27.83 6.35 4.32
CA THR A 358 28.19 6.25 5.75
C THR A 358 27.10 5.53 6.55
N VAL A 359 27.45 5.07 7.75
CA VAL A 359 26.48 4.54 8.73
C VAL A 359 25.42 5.59 9.09
N ALA A 360 25.78 6.88 9.13
CA ALA A 360 24.85 7.96 9.42
C ALA A 360 23.77 8.08 8.33
N ASN A 361 24.15 8.03 7.06
CA ASN A 361 23.21 8.06 5.93
C ASN A 361 22.29 6.83 5.92
N PHE A 362 22.76 5.66 6.37
CA PHE A 362 21.91 4.49 6.57
C PHE A 362 20.89 4.68 7.71
N MET A 363 21.32 5.22 8.86
CA MET A 363 20.43 5.51 9.99
C MET A 363 19.35 6.53 9.62
N ASP A 364 19.73 7.64 8.96
CA ASP A 364 18.80 8.64 8.44
C ASP A 364 17.76 8.01 7.51
N ALA A 365 18.21 7.22 6.52
CA ALA A 365 17.32 6.58 5.54
C ALA A 365 16.33 5.55 6.12
N LEU A 366 16.50 5.14 7.39
CA LEU A 366 15.60 4.21 8.09
C LEU A 366 14.76 4.87 9.19
N VAL A 367 15.29 5.89 9.86
CA VAL A 367 14.62 6.61 10.94
C VAL A 367 13.77 7.75 10.43
N THR A 368 14.23 8.48 9.41
CA THR A 368 13.55 9.67 8.91
C THR A 368 12.29 9.28 8.13
N PRO A 369 11.08 9.64 8.61
CA PRO A 369 9.83 9.28 7.93
C PRO A 369 9.71 9.99 6.57
N PRO A 370 8.87 9.50 5.65
CA PRO A 370 8.57 10.22 4.42
C PRO A 370 8.02 11.62 4.75
N LYS A 371 8.54 12.65 4.07
CA LYS A 371 8.11 14.04 4.29
C LYS A 371 6.58 14.17 4.17
N PRO A 372 5.92 14.95 5.05
CA PRO A 372 4.47 15.16 5.00
C PRO A 372 4.03 15.67 3.62
N LYS A 373 2.86 15.22 3.15
CA LYS A 373 2.33 15.60 1.84
C LYS A 373 1.43 16.83 1.91
N LYS A 374 0.80 17.11 3.07
CA LYS A 374 0.00 18.31 3.27
C LYS A 374 0.84 19.38 3.95
N LEU A 375 0.77 20.62 3.46
CA LEU A 375 1.40 21.76 4.10
C LEU A 375 0.95 21.94 5.57
N ALA A 376 -0.30 21.60 5.90
CA ALA A 376 -0.79 21.60 7.28
C ALA A 376 -0.02 20.63 8.20
N GLU A 377 0.30 19.42 7.72
CA GLU A 377 1.09 18.43 8.47
C GLU A 377 2.53 18.92 8.69
N GLN A 378 3.09 19.66 7.73
CA GLN A 378 4.42 20.29 7.84
C GLN A 378 4.41 21.50 8.78
N ILE A 379 3.32 22.28 8.82
CA ILE A 379 3.17 23.42 9.73
C ILE A 379 3.02 22.95 11.18
N GLU A 380 2.27 21.87 11.42
CA GLU A 380 2.15 21.24 12.75
C GLU A 380 3.51 20.75 13.28
N GLN A 381 4.44 20.38 12.39
CA GLN A 381 5.81 19.98 12.72
C GLN A 381 6.77 21.18 12.89
N SER A 382 6.31 22.42 12.69
CA SER A 382 7.09 23.63 12.93
C SER A 382 7.03 24.02 14.41
N SER A 383 8.17 24.31 15.03
CA SER A 383 8.23 24.77 16.43
C SER A 383 7.78 26.22 16.67
N ILE A 384 7.34 26.93 15.62
CA ILE A 384 7.02 28.37 15.68
C ILE A 384 5.52 28.61 15.48
N LEU A 385 4.96 28.15 14.36
CA LEU A 385 3.59 28.52 13.98
C LEU A 385 2.47 28.01 14.92
N PRO A 386 2.56 26.80 15.52
CA PRO A 386 1.58 26.32 16.51
C PRO A 386 1.64 27.06 17.86
N GLU A 387 2.80 27.60 18.22
CA GLU A 387 3.05 28.27 19.51
C GLU A 387 2.54 29.72 19.54
N LEU A 388 2.37 30.35 18.37
CA LEU A 388 1.93 31.75 18.25
C LEU A 388 0.42 31.90 18.58
N PRO A 389 0.03 32.52 19.71
CA PRO A 389 -1.36 32.51 20.17
C PRO A 389 -2.32 33.32 19.30
N ASN A 390 -1.78 34.19 18.43
CA ASN A 390 -2.52 34.98 17.45
C ASN A 390 -2.63 34.33 16.06
N VAL A 391 -2.01 33.16 15.84
CA VAL A 391 -2.04 32.42 14.57
C VAL A 391 -2.90 31.17 14.74
N LYS A 392 -3.79 30.89 13.78
CA LYS A 392 -4.62 29.69 13.81
C LYS A 392 -4.67 28.99 12.46
N VAL A 393 -4.05 27.82 12.41
CA VAL A 393 -3.96 26.97 11.22
C VAL A 393 -5.12 25.98 11.21
N TYR A 394 -5.72 25.75 10.03
CA TYR A 394 -6.80 24.78 9.86
C TYR A 394 -6.39 23.71 8.85
N PRO A 395 -6.44 22.40 9.17
CA PRO A 395 -5.96 21.33 8.31
C PRO A 395 -6.87 21.01 7.12
N ARG A 396 -8.04 21.66 7.04
CA ARG A 396 -9.02 21.54 5.95
C ARG A 396 -9.63 22.91 5.63
N ARG A 397 -10.19 23.05 4.43
CA ARG A 397 -10.95 24.25 4.03
C ARG A 397 -12.08 24.54 5.04
N VAL A 398 -12.05 25.74 5.62
CA VAL A 398 -13.19 26.28 6.40
C VAL A 398 -14.37 26.56 5.46
N THR A 399 -15.49 25.92 5.76
CA THR A 399 -16.75 26.02 5.01
C THR A 399 -17.65 27.12 5.60
N PRO A 400 -18.74 27.53 4.92
CA PRO A 400 -19.73 28.43 5.50
C PRO A 400 -20.28 27.91 6.84
N VAL A 401 -20.56 26.61 6.92
CA VAL A 401 -21.02 25.91 8.15
C VAL A 401 -20.02 26.08 9.30
N ASP A 402 -18.72 26.04 9.03
CA ASP A 402 -17.69 26.26 10.06
C ASP A 402 -17.71 27.71 10.58
N LYS A 403 -17.89 28.70 9.69
CA LYS A 403 -18.02 30.12 10.08
C LYS A 403 -19.27 30.34 10.95
N GLU A 404 -20.39 29.71 10.59
CA GLU A 404 -21.63 29.81 11.37
C GLU A 404 -21.57 29.05 12.71
N LYS A 405 -20.72 28.03 12.83
CA LYS A 405 -20.38 27.40 14.10
C LYS A 405 -19.50 28.31 14.96
N MET A 406 -18.52 29.01 14.39
CA MET A 406 -17.67 29.98 15.10
C MET A 406 -18.49 31.17 15.64
N VAL A 407 -19.47 31.66 14.88
CA VAL A 407 -20.43 32.70 15.32
C VAL A 407 -21.51 32.12 16.26
N GLY A 408 -21.60 30.79 16.42
CA GLY A 408 -22.62 30.13 17.22
C GLY A 408 -24.04 30.14 16.62
N ARG A 409 -24.23 30.68 15.41
CA ARG A 409 -25.52 30.75 14.69
C ARG A 409 -26.00 29.38 14.20
N TRP A 410 -25.08 28.47 13.86
CA TRP A 410 -25.41 27.16 13.28
C TRP A 410 -26.44 26.35 14.10
N LYS A 411 -26.37 26.42 15.44
CA LYS A 411 -27.31 25.73 16.34
C LYS A 411 -28.77 26.20 16.22
N VAL A 412 -28.99 27.43 15.74
CA VAL A 412 -30.33 27.99 15.49
C VAL A 412 -30.82 27.55 14.12
N ILE A 413 -29.95 27.64 13.10
CA ILE A 413 -30.25 27.17 11.73
C ILE A 413 -30.65 25.69 11.75
N GLN A 414 -29.90 24.85 12.46
CA GLN A 414 -30.23 23.43 12.60
C GLN A 414 -31.63 23.20 13.19
N LYS A 415 -32.00 23.90 14.27
CA LYS A 415 -33.33 23.77 14.88
C LYS A 415 -34.45 24.24 13.95
N GLU A 416 -34.26 25.35 13.25
CA GLU A 416 -35.27 25.88 12.31
C GLU A 416 -35.42 25.01 11.06
N LEU A 417 -34.34 24.44 10.52
CA LEU A 417 -34.43 23.48 9.41
C LEU A 417 -35.13 22.18 9.85
N GLN A 418 -34.78 21.64 11.02
CA GLN A 418 -35.44 20.44 11.57
C GLN A 418 -36.93 20.65 11.83
N LYS A 419 -37.31 21.81 12.41
CA LYS A 419 -38.71 22.18 12.65
C LYS A 419 -39.54 22.35 11.36
N ARG A 420 -38.88 22.56 10.22
CA ARG A 420 -39.48 22.72 8.89
C ARG A 420 -39.29 21.48 8.01
N GLU A 421 -38.81 20.37 8.58
CA GLU A 421 -38.53 19.10 7.89
C GLU A 421 -37.51 19.22 6.73
N LEU A 422 -36.70 20.29 6.74
CA LEU A 422 -35.70 20.56 5.71
C LEU A 422 -34.36 19.86 6.01
N PRO A 423 -33.63 19.38 4.98
CA PRO A 423 -32.35 18.70 5.18
C PRO A 423 -31.28 19.65 5.74
N VAL A 424 -30.85 19.40 6.98
CA VAL A 424 -29.86 20.22 7.70
C VAL A 424 -28.51 20.29 6.99
N LEU A 425 -28.09 19.18 6.38
CA LEU A 425 -26.90 19.06 5.52
C LEU A 425 -27.19 18.06 4.40
N GLY A 426 -26.92 18.44 3.15
CA GLY A 426 -27.20 17.61 1.97
C GLY A 426 -28.54 17.94 1.31
N THR A 427 -29.06 17.00 0.51
CA THR A 427 -30.25 17.19 -0.34
C THR A 427 -31.49 16.38 0.11
N GLY A 428 -31.46 15.85 1.33
CA GLY A 428 -32.51 14.96 1.85
C GLY A 428 -32.56 13.62 1.12
N ASN A 429 -33.68 12.92 1.26
CA ASN A 429 -34.04 11.70 0.53
C ASN A 429 -34.77 11.97 -0.80
N HIS A 430 -34.65 13.19 -1.34
CA HIS A 430 -35.33 13.57 -2.58
C HIS A 430 -34.60 13.02 -3.82
N GLY A 431 -35.37 12.52 -4.78
CA GLY A 431 -34.86 12.11 -6.08
C GLY A 431 -34.33 13.27 -6.93
N LYS A 432 -33.61 12.95 -8.00
CA LYS A 432 -33.30 13.93 -9.05
C LYS A 432 -34.59 14.29 -9.82
N TYR A 433 -34.61 15.46 -10.44
CA TYR A 433 -35.66 15.85 -11.38
C TYR A 433 -35.76 14.83 -12.54
N VAL A 434 -36.95 14.28 -12.78
CA VAL A 434 -37.17 13.16 -13.70
C VAL A 434 -38.06 13.47 -14.91
N GLU A 435 -38.84 14.55 -14.92
CA GLU A 435 -39.81 14.82 -16.00
C GLU A 435 -39.17 14.79 -17.40
N LEU A 436 -38.06 15.50 -17.60
CA LEU A 436 -37.35 15.49 -18.89
C LEU A 436 -36.76 14.10 -19.22
N LYS A 437 -36.34 13.33 -18.22
CA LYS A 437 -35.85 11.95 -18.40
C LYS A 437 -37.00 11.02 -18.85
N TRP A 438 -38.19 11.18 -18.28
CA TRP A 438 -39.38 10.43 -18.66
C TRP A 438 -39.90 10.82 -20.06
N LEU A 439 -39.75 12.09 -20.45
CA LEU A 439 -39.96 12.57 -21.82
C LEU A 439 -38.84 12.15 -22.81
N GLY A 440 -37.92 11.25 -22.41
CA GLY A 440 -36.87 10.73 -23.29
C GLY A 440 -35.76 11.73 -23.64
N SER A 441 -35.61 12.82 -22.88
CA SER A 441 -34.62 13.85 -23.13
C SER A 441 -33.19 13.30 -23.01
N LYS A 442 -32.40 13.52 -24.06
CA LYS A 442 -30.98 13.16 -24.14
C LYS A 442 -30.13 14.30 -23.57
N GLN A 443 -30.06 14.40 -22.25
CA GLN A 443 -29.07 15.21 -21.52
C GLN A 443 -27.78 14.42 -21.26
#